data_AF-K0IM07-F1
#
_entry.id   AF-K0IM07-F1
#
_cell.length_a   1.000
_cell.length_b   1.000
_cell.length_c   1.000
_cell.angle_alpha   90.00
_cell.angle_beta   90.00
_cell.angle_gamma   90.00
#
_symmetry.space_group_name_H-M   'P 1'
#
loop_
_entity.id
_entity.type
_entity.pdbx_description
1 polymer ?
#
loop_
_entity_poly.entity_id
_entity_poly.type
_entity_poly.pdbx_seq_one_letter_code
_entity_poly.pdbx_strand_id
1 'polypeptide(L)'
;MTITTMKMLDMTTPAVSRSGSGPFSGRRRGLGTGRTTKRGGRSAGYHEPTLPTIQMVEAAIKEAKEYPSKYKLWRSLPKSMQYQTLEKVLNYLEASNKIMIDNKDGAIIWVFADNPKLEKLLEESTRLL
;
A
#
# COMPACT_ATOMS: atom_id res chain seq x y z
N MET A 1 -45.61 15.34 -29.88
CA MET A 1 -46.72 14.68 -29.13
C MET A 1 -46.17 13.33 -28.71
N THR A 2 -45.77 13.10 -27.46
CA THR A 2 -46.61 13.03 -26.26
C THR A 2 -45.79 13.34 -24.99
N ILE A 3 -46.50 13.75 -23.96
CA ILE A 3 -46.01 14.37 -22.72
C ILE A 3 -46.03 13.28 -21.64
N THR A 4 -44.91 12.99 -20.98
CA THR A 4 -44.84 12.04 -19.86
C THR A 4 -45.04 12.77 -18.54
N THR A 5 -46.26 12.61 -18.03
CA THR A 5 -46.77 12.60 -16.65
C THR A 5 -45.92 13.19 -15.51
N MET A 6 -46.52 14.22 -14.91
CA MET A 6 -46.17 14.94 -13.69
C MET A 6 -45.97 14.04 -12.46
N LYS A 7 -44.92 14.36 -11.71
CA LYS A 7 -44.61 13.88 -10.37
C LYS A 7 -45.27 14.84 -9.36
N MET A 8 -46.42 14.45 -8.80
CA MET A 8 -47.04 15.10 -7.64
C MET A 8 -46.91 14.20 -6.42
N LEU A 9 -46.20 14.67 -5.41
CA LEU A 9 -46.31 14.23 -4.01
C LEU A 9 -45.73 15.36 -3.15
N ASP A 10 -46.58 16.36 -2.92
CA ASP A 10 -46.37 17.39 -1.92
C ASP A 10 -46.45 16.77 -0.53
N MET A 11 -45.35 16.88 0.20
CA MET A 11 -45.25 16.45 1.59
C MET A 11 -45.86 17.53 2.48
N THR A 12 -47.10 17.30 2.91
CA THR A 12 -47.76 18.15 3.91
C THR A 12 -47.26 17.80 5.30
N THR A 13 -46.64 18.77 5.98
CA THR A 13 -46.41 18.75 7.44
C THR A 13 -47.58 19.45 8.12
N PRO A 14 -47.97 19.04 9.34
CA PRO A 14 -47.99 20.07 10.38
C PRO A 14 -47.40 19.61 11.72
N ALA A 15 -46.81 20.59 12.39
CA ALA A 15 -46.28 20.54 13.73
C ALA A 15 -47.37 20.33 14.79
N VAL A 16 -47.06 19.54 15.83
CA VAL A 16 -47.72 19.58 17.13
C VAL A 16 -46.66 19.63 18.23
N SER A 17 -46.76 20.71 19.01
CA SER A 17 -46.07 20.99 20.26
C SER A 17 -46.49 20.05 21.39
N ARG A 18 -45.57 19.73 22.32
CA ARG A 18 -45.88 19.74 23.76
C ARG A 18 -44.64 19.80 24.65
N SER A 19 -44.65 20.85 25.46
CA SER A 19 -43.92 21.15 26.67
C SER A 19 -43.78 19.99 27.66
N GLY A 20 -42.61 19.91 28.30
CA GLY A 20 -42.37 19.04 29.46
C GLY A 20 -41.13 19.48 30.23
N SER A 21 -41.21 20.64 30.89
CA SER A 21 -40.26 21.11 31.90
C SER A 21 -40.53 20.42 33.24
N GLY A 22 -39.50 19.82 33.83
CA GLY A 22 -39.50 19.35 35.22
C GLY A 22 -38.07 19.14 35.72
N PRO A 23 -37.62 19.82 36.79
CA PRO A 23 -36.27 19.69 37.32
C PRO A 23 -36.23 18.60 38.40
N PHE A 24 -35.24 17.71 38.38
CA PHE A 24 -34.87 17.03 39.62
C PHE A 24 -33.37 16.78 39.69
N SER A 25 -32.75 17.59 40.54
CA SER A 25 -31.43 17.46 41.10
C SER A 25 -31.22 16.07 41.74
N GLY A 26 -30.28 15.30 41.19
CA GLY A 26 -29.83 14.03 41.74
C GLY A 26 -28.30 13.98 41.79
N ARG A 27 -27.73 14.68 42.76
CA ARG A 27 -26.31 14.67 43.10
C ARG A 27 -25.90 13.25 43.52
N ARG A 28 -25.11 12.54 42.69
CA ARG A 28 -24.17 11.51 43.18
C ARG A 28 -22.80 11.72 42.53
N ARG A 29 -21.94 12.46 43.24
CA ARG A 29 -20.49 12.40 43.06
C ARG A 29 -20.04 11.01 43.49
N GLY A 30 -19.91 10.09 42.53
CA GLY A 30 -19.07 8.91 42.69
C GLY A 30 -17.67 9.24 42.20
N LEU A 31 -16.72 9.35 43.13
CA LEU A 31 -15.30 9.30 42.81
C LEU A 31 -15.01 7.96 42.13
N GLY A 32 -14.92 7.98 40.81
CA GLY A 32 -14.30 6.92 40.02
C GLY A 32 -12.91 7.38 39.65
N THR A 33 -11.90 6.91 40.39
CA THR A 33 -10.48 7.00 40.02
C THR A 33 -10.24 6.19 38.75
N GLY A 34 -10.60 6.76 37.60
CA GLY A 34 -10.32 6.21 36.28
C GLY A 34 -8.89 6.52 35.90
N ARG A 35 -7.95 5.71 36.38
CA ARG A 35 -6.59 5.65 35.85
C ARG A 35 -6.70 5.11 34.42
N THR A 36 -6.90 6.00 33.43
CA THR A 36 -6.88 5.61 32.02
C THR A 36 -5.45 5.20 31.68
N THR A 37 -5.27 3.90 31.60
CA THR A 37 -4.03 3.26 31.20
C THR A 37 -3.65 3.78 29.82
N LYS A 38 -2.42 4.32 29.73
CA LYS A 38 -1.72 4.63 28.49
C LYS A 38 -1.78 3.37 27.62
N ARG A 39 -2.71 3.31 26.66
CA ARG A 39 -2.78 2.21 25.70
C ARG A 39 -1.45 2.19 24.97
N GLY A 40 -0.62 1.19 25.27
CA GLY A 40 0.61 0.93 24.53
C GLY A 40 0.26 0.90 23.05
N GLY A 41 0.87 1.80 22.28
CA GLY A 41 0.74 1.80 20.83
C GLY A 41 1.17 0.42 20.34
N ARG A 42 0.26 -0.31 19.71
CA ARG A 42 0.61 -1.50 18.95
C ARG A 42 1.59 -1.03 17.87
N SER A 43 2.87 -1.38 18.00
CA SER A 43 3.79 -1.29 16.87
C SER A 43 3.18 -2.15 15.77
N ALA A 44 2.64 -1.51 14.74
CA ALA A 44 2.19 -2.21 13.55
C ALA A 44 3.36 -3.09 13.10
N GLY A 45 3.16 -4.41 13.09
CA GLY A 45 4.22 -5.37 12.82
C GLY A 45 4.76 -5.13 11.42
N TYR A 46 5.88 -4.41 11.32
CA TYR A 46 6.59 -4.26 10.07
C TYR A 46 7.35 -5.56 9.82
N HIS A 47 6.84 -6.37 8.90
CA HIS A 47 7.61 -7.49 8.40
C HIS A 47 8.68 -6.95 7.45
N GLU A 48 9.92 -7.28 7.76
CA GLU A 48 11.04 -7.07 6.85
C GLU A 48 11.06 -8.21 5.82
N PRO A 49 11.32 -7.90 4.54
CA PRO A 49 11.51 -8.93 3.54
C PRO A 49 12.72 -9.78 3.92
N THR A 50 12.56 -11.10 3.88
CA THR A 50 13.69 -12.02 4.04
C THR A 50 14.51 -12.07 2.76
N LEU A 51 15.81 -12.40 2.87
CA LEU A 51 16.71 -12.52 1.72
C LEU A 51 16.16 -13.43 0.58
N PRO A 52 15.59 -14.62 0.86
CA PRO A 52 15.01 -15.46 -0.20
C PRO A 52 13.85 -14.79 -0.93
N THR A 53 13.11 -13.92 -0.25
CA THR A 53 11.99 -13.17 -0.86
C THR A 53 12.52 -12.13 -1.84
N ILE A 54 13.61 -11.43 -1.49
CA ILE A 54 14.28 -10.48 -2.38
C ILE A 54 14.79 -11.20 -3.62
N GLN A 55 15.51 -12.31 -3.44
CA GLN A 55 16.06 -13.13 -4.54
C GLN A 55 14.97 -13.67 -5.47
N MET A 56 13.82 -14.08 -4.92
CA MET A 56 12.67 -14.52 -5.71
C MET A 56 12.12 -13.40 -6.62
N VAL A 57 11.96 -12.18 -6.08
CA VAL A 57 11.48 -11.04 -6.87
C VAL A 57 12.51 -10.62 -7.91
N GLU A 58 13.80 -10.60 -7.53
CA GLU A 58 14.91 -10.29 -8.43
C GLU A 58 14.94 -11.26 -9.63
N ALA A 59 14.84 -12.57 -9.38
CA ALA A 59 14.81 -13.58 -10.43
C ALA A 59 13.63 -13.39 -11.38
N ALA A 60 12.44 -13.10 -10.85
CA ALA A 60 11.24 -12.87 -11.67
C ALA A 60 11.40 -11.65 -12.60
N ILE A 61 11.97 -10.55 -12.12
CA ILE A 61 12.22 -9.35 -12.93
C ILE A 61 13.32 -9.62 -13.96
N LYS A 62 14.39 -10.32 -13.58
CA LYS A 62 15.47 -10.69 -14.48
C LYS A 62 15.00 -11.57 -15.64
N GLU A 63 14.14 -12.55 -15.36
CA GLU A 63 13.61 -13.46 -16.38
C GLU A 63 12.63 -12.76 -17.33
N ALA A 64 11.73 -11.94 -16.80
CA ALA A 64 10.75 -11.19 -17.60
C ALA A 64 11.37 -10.02 -18.38
N LYS A 65 12.54 -9.52 -17.97
CA LYS A 65 13.24 -8.31 -18.44
C LYS A 65 12.49 -6.99 -18.24
N GLU A 66 11.17 -7.02 -18.36
CA GLU A 66 10.31 -5.86 -18.22
C GLU A 66 8.93 -6.27 -17.67
N TYR A 67 8.40 -5.44 -16.76
CA TYR A 67 7.02 -5.51 -16.32
C TYR A 67 6.33 -4.17 -16.55
N PRO A 68 5.12 -4.14 -17.11
CA PRO A 68 4.41 -2.88 -17.37
C PRO A 68 3.84 -2.24 -16.10
N SER A 69 3.77 -2.95 -14.98
CA SER A 69 3.26 -2.40 -13.71
C SER A 69 3.67 -3.27 -12.52
N LYS A 70 3.87 -2.62 -11.36
CA LYS A 70 4.06 -3.27 -10.04
C LYS A 70 3.01 -4.32 -9.72
N TYR A 71 1.74 -4.10 -10.11
CA TYR A 71 0.67 -5.05 -9.85
C TYR A 71 0.80 -6.33 -10.69
N LYS A 72 1.28 -6.24 -11.93
CA LYS A 72 1.49 -7.42 -12.77
C LYS A 72 2.64 -8.26 -12.24
N LEU A 73 3.73 -7.62 -11.81
CA LEU A 73 4.82 -8.30 -11.11
C LEU A 73 4.30 -9.01 -9.86
N TRP A 74 3.53 -8.32 -9.01
CA TRP A 74 2.96 -8.91 -7.80
C TRP A 74 2.11 -10.17 -8.08
N ARG A 75 1.35 -10.16 -9.19
CA ARG A 75 0.53 -11.29 -9.63
C ARG A 75 1.32 -12.44 -10.25
N SER A 76 2.47 -12.19 -10.85
CA SER A 76 3.31 -13.23 -11.46
C SER A 76 4.20 -13.96 -10.44
N LEU A 77 4.33 -13.45 -9.22
CA LEU A 77 5.15 -14.09 -8.19
C LEU A 77 4.52 -15.42 -7.73
N PRO A 78 5.34 -16.48 -7.56
CA PRO A 78 4.85 -17.81 -7.16
C PRO A 78 4.29 -17.83 -5.74
N LYS A 79 4.70 -16.87 -4.89
CA LYS A 79 4.22 -16.71 -3.53
C LYS A 79 3.47 -15.39 -3.41
N SER A 80 2.22 -15.45 -2.94
CA SER A 80 1.43 -14.27 -2.61
C SER A 80 2.05 -13.55 -1.41
N MET A 81 2.85 -12.51 -1.69
CA MET A 81 3.44 -11.65 -0.67
C MET A 81 2.55 -10.44 -0.37
N GLN A 82 2.76 -9.79 0.77
CA GLN A 82 2.09 -8.52 1.04
C GLN A 82 2.62 -7.43 0.10
N TYR A 83 1.73 -6.57 -0.40
CA TYR A 83 2.10 -5.50 -1.33
C TYR A 83 3.14 -4.53 -0.74
N GLN A 84 3.03 -4.21 0.55
CA GLN A 84 4.01 -3.39 1.27
C GLN A 84 5.42 -4.01 1.29
N THR A 85 5.51 -5.33 1.38
CA THR A 85 6.79 -6.03 1.32
C THR A 85 7.38 -5.94 -0.09
N LEU A 86 6.56 -6.07 -1.13
CA LEU A 86 7.01 -5.90 -2.51
C LEU A 86 7.55 -4.48 -2.75
N GLU A 87 6.86 -3.45 -2.26
CA GLU A 87 7.33 -2.06 -2.38
C GLU A 87 8.71 -1.87 -1.75
N LYS A 88 8.95 -2.41 -0.56
CA LYS A 88 10.29 -2.36 0.07
C LYS A 88 11.36 -3.05 -0.78
N VAL A 89 11.03 -4.21 -1.35
CA VAL A 89 11.95 -4.95 -2.23
C VAL A 89 12.25 -4.13 -3.49
N LEU A 90 11.24 -3.54 -4.10
CA LEU A 90 11.41 -2.69 -5.29
C LEU A 90 12.26 -1.46 -4.98
N ASN A 91 12.01 -0.78 -3.86
CA ASN A 91 12.81 0.36 -3.44
C ASN A 91 14.28 -0.04 -3.19
N TYR A 92 14.52 -1.22 -2.63
CA TYR A 92 15.87 -1.76 -2.47
C TYR A 92 16.54 -2.04 -3.82
N LEU A 93 15.83 -2.68 -4.74
CA LEU A 93 16.36 -3.02 -6.06
C LEU A 93 16.65 -1.77 -6.90
N GLU A 94 15.80 -0.75 -6.81
CA GLU A 94 15.99 0.56 -7.43
C GLU A 94 17.19 1.29 -6.82
N ALA A 95 17.30 1.33 -5.49
CA ALA A 95 18.46 1.91 -4.80
C ALA A 95 19.78 1.18 -5.15
N SER A 96 19.71 -0.12 -5.45
CA SER A 96 20.86 -0.91 -5.92
C SER A 96 21.13 -0.78 -7.43
N ASN A 97 20.39 0.08 -8.15
CA ASN A 97 20.46 0.29 -9.59
C ASN A 97 20.28 -1.00 -10.43
N LYS A 98 19.58 -2.01 -9.90
CA LYS A 98 19.28 -3.24 -10.64
C LYS A 98 18.07 -3.08 -11.55
N ILE A 99 17.11 -2.28 -11.09
CA ILE A 99 15.87 -1.97 -11.80
C ILE A 99 15.70 -0.47 -11.93
N MET A 100 14.95 -0.06 -12.94
CA MET A 100 14.44 1.30 -13.08
C MET A 100 12.92 1.25 -13.11
N ILE A 101 12.28 2.18 -12.41
CA ILE A 101 10.83 2.33 -12.40
C ILE A 101 10.50 3.62 -13.16
N ASP A 102 9.68 3.52 -14.20
CA ASP A 102 9.21 4.72 -14.91
C ASP A 102 8.25 5.51 -14.01
N ASN A 103 8.52 6.79 -13.83
CA ASN A 103 7.72 7.70 -13.04
C ASN A 103 6.34 7.98 -13.66
N LYS A 104 6.16 7.75 -14.97
CA LYS A 104 4.90 8.00 -15.68
C LYS A 104 3.98 6.78 -15.68
N ASP A 105 4.50 5.65 -16.13
CA ASP A 105 3.68 4.45 -16.36
C ASP A 105 3.81 3.41 -15.24
N GLY A 106 4.79 3.58 -14.34
CA GLY A 106 5.09 2.60 -13.28
C GLY A 106 5.64 1.28 -13.82
N ALA A 107 6.15 1.29 -15.05
CA ALA A 107 6.83 0.17 -15.67
C ALA A 107 8.15 -0.11 -14.95
N ILE A 108 8.48 -1.39 -14.77
CA ILE A 108 9.69 -1.87 -14.10
C ILE A 108 10.57 -2.49 -15.18
N ILE A 109 11.75 -1.91 -15.38
CA ILE A 109 12.71 -2.34 -16.38
C ILE A 109 13.94 -2.90 -15.66
N TRP A 110 14.40 -4.09 -16.08
CA TRP A 110 15.68 -4.64 -15.62
C TRP A 110 16.82 -3.90 -16.34
N VAL A 111 17.66 -3.21 -15.58
CA VAL A 111 18.77 -2.39 -16.12
C VAL A 111 20.13 -2.99 -15.78
N PHE A 112 20.18 -3.92 -14.82
CA PHE A 112 21.43 -4.56 -14.43
C PHE A 112 22.08 -5.26 -15.64
N ALA A 113 23.34 -4.92 -15.87
CA ALA A 113 24.06 -5.35 -17.05
C ALA A 113 24.52 -6.82 -16.90
N ASP A 114 23.66 -7.75 -17.29
CA ASP A 114 24.05 -9.13 -17.60
C ASP A 114 24.73 -9.19 -19.00
N ASN A 115 25.55 -8.19 -19.33
CA ASN A 115 26.21 -8.13 -20.63
C ASN A 115 27.52 -8.93 -20.55
N PRO A 116 27.65 -10.06 -21.28
CA PRO A 116 28.87 -10.86 -21.27
C PRO A 116 30.10 -10.07 -21.75
N LYS A 117 29.90 -8.96 -22.46
CA LYS A 117 30.98 -8.06 -22.87
C LYS A 117 31.57 -7.29 -21.68
N LEU A 118 30.74 -6.87 -20.71
CA LEU A 118 31.23 -6.19 -19.50
C LEU A 118 31.97 -7.16 -18.59
N GLU A 119 31.48 -8.39 -18.45
CA GLU A 119 32.18 -9.46 -17.71
C GLU A 119 33.57 -9.72 -18.29
N LYS A 120 33.68 -9.86 -19.61
CA LYS A 120 34.98 -10.03 -20.30
C LYS A 120 35.93 -8.86 -20.05
N LEU A 121 35.44 -7.62 -20.12
CA LEU A 121 36.26 -6.44 -19.87
C LEU A 121 36.75 -6.36 -18.41
N LEU A 122 35.92 -6.78 -17.45
CA LEU A 122 36.32 -6.87 -16.04
C LEU A 122 37.38 -7.97 -15.84
N GLU A 123 37.19 -9.16 -16.40
CA GLU A 123 38.19 -10.24 -16.38
C GLU A 123 39.52 -9.80 -16.99
N GLU A 124 39.49 -9.15 -18.15
CA GLU A 124 40.68 -8.63 -18.84
C GLU A 124 41.40 -7.57 -18.00
N SER A 125 40.66 -6.68 -17.33
CA SER A 125 41.25 -5.61 -16.51
C SER A 125 42.00 -6.13 -15.27
N THR A 126 41.53 -7.24 -14.67
CA THR A 126 42.18 -7.83 -13.49
C THR A 126 43.51 -8.52 -13.79
N ARG A 127 43.82 -8.82 -15.06
CA ARG A 127 45.12 -9.39 -15.46
C ARG A 127 46.24 -8.35 -15.56
N LEU A 128 45.90 -7.06 -15.49
CA LEU A 128 46.86 -5.96 -15.61
C LEU A 128 47.34 -5.38 -14.27
N LEU A 129 46.87 -5.96 -13.14
CA LEU A 129 47.34 -5.66 -11.78
C LEU A 129 48.16 -6.82 -11.23
#